data_AF-A0A7C8Z2F9-F1
#
_entry.id   AF-A0A7C8Z2F9-F1
#
_cell.length_a   1.000
_cell.length_b   1.000
_cell.length_c   1.000
_cell.angle_alpha   90.00
_cell.angle_beta   90.00
_cell.angle_gamma   90.00
#
_symmetry.space_group_name_H-M   'P 1'
#
loop_
_entity.id
_entity.type
_entity.pdbx_description
1 polymer ?
#
loop_
_entity_poly.entity_id
_entity_poly.type
_entity_poly.pdbx_seq_one_letter_code
_entity_poly.pdbx_strand_id
1 'polypeptide(L)'
;FTREEDTTNYGVYQKGGIVTQVKQPKVLHFKPLREALRDPGDFLLSDYSKFDRPPLLHLAFQALDKFICELGRYPGSGSEEDAQKLISIAIKMNEDIRNSRVEDVNTKLLRHFAFGARAVLNPIAAMFGGIVGQEVVKACSGKFHPLFQFFYFDSLESLPTEPLEPDDLAPRNCRYDSQISVFGSKLQKKLEDAKVFVVGSGALGCEFLKNLALMGVSCGSQGKLTVTDDDVIEKSNLSRQFLFRDWNIGQAKSTVAAAAATSINPKLHIEALQNRVG
;
A
#
# COMPACT_ATOMS: atom_id res chain seq x y z
N PHE A 1 -36.70 3.76 -15.98
CA PHE A 1 -36.89 3.17 -14.64
C PHE A 1 -38.14 2.31 -14.69
N THR A 2 -37.99 0.99 -14.59
CA THR A 2 -39.12 0.06 -14.54
C THR A 2 -39.13 -0.47 -13.11
N ARG A 3 -40.19 -0.19 -12.36
CA ARG A 3 -40.40 -0.81 -11.04
C ARG A 3 -41.10 -2.14 -11.29
N GLU A 4 -40.59 -3.22 -10.72
CA GLU A 4 -41.28 -4.52 -10.64
C GLU A 4 -42.29 -4.56 -9.48
N GLU A 5 -42.86 -3.41 -9.11
CA GLU A 5 -43.97 -3.37 -8.15
C GLU A 5 -45.28 -3.49 -8.93
N ASP A 6 -46.11 -4.43 -8.51
CA ASP A 6 -47.49 -4.50 -8.97
C ASP A 6 -48.24 -3.25 -8.49
N THR A 7 -48.67 -2.44 -9.47
CA THR A 7 -49.40 -1.20 -9.25
C THR A 7 -50.86 -1.32 -9.71
N THR A 8 -51.38 -2.53 -9.98
CA THR A 8 -52.75 -2.73 -10.45
C THR A 8 -53.82 -2.15 -9.51
N ASN A 9 -53.54 -2.08 -8.21
CA ASN A 9 -54.44 -1.49 -7.21
C ASN A 9 -54.21 0.02 -6.97
N TYR A 10 -53.32 0.68 -7.73
CA TYR A 10 -52.97 2.09 -7.53
C TYR A 10 -53.93 3.00 -8.31
N GLY A 11 -54.05 4.26 -7.90
CA GLY A 11 -54.80 5.26 -8.65
C GLY A 11 -54.18 5.55 -10.01
N VAL A 12 -55.01 5.94 -10.99
CA VAL A 12 -54.54 6.35 -12.32
C VAL A 12 -53.57 7.52 -12.19
N TYR A 13 -52.41 7.40 -12.83
CA TYR A 13 -51.41 8.47 -12.88
C TYR A 13 -52.03 9.78 -13.41
N GLN A 14 -51.78 10.88 -12.71
CA GLN A 14 -52.33 12.19 -13.09
C GLN A 14 -51.33 13.02 -13.90
N LYS A 15 -50.24 13.47 -13.28
CA LYS A 15 -49.13 14.19 -13.93
C LYS A 15 -47.96 14.38 -12.95
N GLY A 16 -46.75 14.39 -13.48
CA GLY A 16 -45.53 14.66 -12.71
C GLY A 16 -45.22 13.62 -11.62
N GLY A 17 -44.02 13.72 -11.07
CA GLY A 17 -43.58 12.87 -9.96
C GLY A 17 -42.12 13.10 -9.66
N ILE A 18 -41.76 13.00 -8.39
CA ILE A 18 -40.36 13.03 -7.95
C ILE A 18 -40.04 11.63 -7.44
N VAL A 19 -38.97 11.04 -7.98
CA VAL A 19 -38.46 9.74 -7.53
C VAL A 19 -37.20 9.98 -6.73
N THR A 20 -37.14 9.43 -5.53
CA THR A 20 -35.94 9.45 -4.69
C THR A 20 -35.47 8.02 -4.48
N GLN A 21 -34.19 7.75 -4.81
CA GLN A 21 -33.60 6.45 -4.55
C GLN A 21 -33.39 6.25 -3.06
N VAL A 22 -33.90 5.15 -2.52
CA VAL A 22 -33.64 4.72 -1.14
C VAL A 22 -32.67 3.54 -1.18
N LYS A 23 -31.49 3.69 -0.57
CA LYS A 23 -30.50 2.61 -0.46
C LYS A 23 -30.90 1.68 0.68
N GLN A 24 -31.25 0.45 0.36
CA GLN A 24 -31.58 -0.58 1.34
C GLN A 24 -30.30 -1.14 1.98
N PRO A 25 -30.29 -1.41 3.31
CA PRO A 25 -29.19 -2.13 3.94
C PRO A 25 -29.01 -3.53 3.34
N LYS A 26 -27.76 -3.97 3.17
CA LYS A 26 -27.41 -5.34 2.75
C LYS A 26 -26.59 -5.99 3.86
N VAL A 27 -27.00 -7.19 4.28
CA VAL A 27 -26.24 -8.01 5.22
C VAL A 27 -25.16 -8.77 4.46
N LEU A 28 -23.92 -8.74 4.97
CA LEU A 28 -22.78 -9.47 4.42
C LEU A 28 -22.34 -10.53 5.43
N HIS A 29 -22.16 -11.77 4.97
CA HIS A 29 -21.79 -12.90 5.82
C HIS A 29 -20.31 -13.23 5.63
N PHE A 30 -19.47 -12.76 6.54
CA PHE A 30 -18.04 -13.03 6.53
C PHE A 30 -17.74 -14.45 7.02
N LYS A 31 -16.83 -15.14 6.36
CA LYS A 31 -16.33 -16.46 6.74
C LYS A 31 -15.28 -16.28 7.84
N PRO A 32 -15.18 -17.18 8.83
CA PRO A 32 -14.02 -17.21 9.72
C PRO A 32 -12.73 -17.43 8.93
N LEU A 33 -11.62 -16.79 9.34
CA LEU A 33 -10.34 -16.85 8.61
C LEU A 33 -9.91 -18.28 8.28
N ARG A 34 -10.07 -19.23 9.21
CA ARG A 34 -9.74 -20.65 9.01
C ARG A 34 -10.47 -21.28 7.81
N GLU A 35 -11.73 -20.91 7.62
CA GLU A 35 -12.55 -21.39 6.50
C GLU A 35 -12.18 -20.64 5.22
N ALA A 36 -12.07 -19.31 5.32
CA ALA A 36 -11.72 -18.44 4.20
C ALA A 36 -10.35 -18.78 3.58
N LEU A 37 -9.36 -19.22 4.37
CA LEU A 37 -8.05 -19.65 3.86
C LEU A 37 -8.11 -20.93 3.00
N ARG A 38 -9.13 -21.76 3.19
CA ARG A 38 -9.34 -23.00 2.41
C ARG A 38 -10.25 -22.77 1.21
N ASP A 39 -11.21 -21.88 1.38
CA ASP A 39 -12.21 -21.52 0.37
C ASP A 39 -12.39 -19.99 0.35
N PRO A 40 -11.47 -19.27 -0.32
CA PRO A 40 -11.42 -17.81 -0.30
C PRO A 40 -12.58 -17.16 -1.08
N GLY A 41 -13.32 -17.93 -1.87
CA GLY A 41 -14.34 -17.42 -2.78
C GLY A 41 -13.72 -16.52 -3.86
N ASP A 42 -14.45 -15.50 -4.27
CA ASP A 42 -13.98 -14.54 -5.26
C ASP A 42 -12.95 -13.58 -4.64
N PHE A 43 -11.82 -13.41 -5.32
CA PHE A 43 -10.82 -12.42 -4.95
C PHE A 43 -11.21 -11.04 -5.46
N LEU A 44 -11.02 -10.02 -4.62
CA LEU A 44 -11.09 -8.63 -5.08
C LEU A 44 -9.85 -8.33 -5.92
N LEU A 45 -10.05 -8.01 -7.19
CA LEU A 45 -8.96 -7.65 -8.11
C LEU A 45 -8.50 -6.21 -7.82
N SER A 46 -7.24 -6.07 -7.42
CA SER A 46 -6.59 -4.76 -7.31
C SER A 46 -6.21 -4.17 -8.67
N ASP A 47 -5.96 -5.04 -9.65
CA ASP A 47 -5.54 -4.71 -11.01
C ASP A 47 -6.16 -5.72 -11.99
N TYR A 48 -6.99 -5.23 -12.91
CA TYR A 48 -7.71 -6.06 -13.88
C TYR A 48 -6.80 -6.68 -14.95
N SER A 49 -5.55 -6.19 -15.09
CA SER A 49 -4.55 -6.79 -15.97
C SER A 49 -3.83 -8.00 -15.35
N LYS A 50 -4.07 -8.25 -14.05
CA LYS A 50 -3.33 -9.19 -13.19
C LYS A 50 -4.27 -10.21 -12.53
N PHE A 51 -5.25 -10.74 -13.27
CA PHE A 51 -6.31 -11.60 -12.73
C PHE A 51 -5.80 -12.93 -12.13
N ASP A 52 -4.63 -13.40 -12.56
CA ASP A 52 -3.94 -14.60 -12.07
C ASP A 52 -3.18 -14.38 -10.75
N ARG A 53 -2.92 -13.11 -10.38
CA ARG A 53 -2.10 -12.79 -9.18
C ARG A 53 -2.78 -13.15 -7.86
N PRO A 54 -4.04 -12.79 -7.57
CA PRO A 54 -4.59 -12.99 -6.24
C PRO A 54 -4.61 -14.45 -5.77
N PRO A 55 -5.02 -15.44 -6.58
CA PRO A 55 -4.93 -16.86 -6.19
C PRO A 55 -3.50 -17.31 -5.91
N LEU A 56 -2.54 -16.89 -6.73
CA LEU A 56 -1.13 -17.25 -6.55
C LEU A 56 -0.52 -16.58 -5.32
N LEU A 57 -0.84 -15.32 -5.06
CA LEU A 57 -0.40 -14.61 -3.85
C LEU A 57 -1.05 -15.20 -2.59
N HIS A 58 -2.31 -15.62 -2.66
CA HIS A 58 -2.98 -16.34 -1.58
C HIS A 58 -2.22 -17.62 -1.18
N LEU A 59 -1.79 -18.40 -2.18
CA LEU A 59 -0.92 -19.56 -1.97
C LEU A 59 0.46 -19.14 -1.43
N ALA A 60 1.06 -18.09 -1.98
CA ALA A 60 2.41 -17.63 -1.60
C ALA A 60 2.50 -17.20 -0.13
N PHE A 61 1.50 -16.46 0.37
CA PHE A 61 1.46 -16.06 1.78
C PHE A 61 1.29 -17.26 2.73
N GLN A 62 0.48 -18.26 2.37
CA GLN A 62 0.36 -19.48 3.17
C GLN A 62 1.65 -20.33 3.11
N ALA A 63 2.31 -20.38 1.96
CA ALA A 63 3.60 -21.03 1.80
C ALA A 63 4.70 -20.34 2.63
N LEU A 64 4.65 -19.01 2.73
CA LEU A 64 5.55 -18.23 3.60
C LEU A 64 5.35 -18.57 5.08
N ASP A 65 4.10 -18.64 5.54
CA ASP A 65 3.82 -19.04 6.93
C ASP A 65 4.38 -20.43 7.23
N LYS A 66 4.24 -21.38 6.30
CA LYS A 66 4.81 -22.72 6.43
C LYS A 66 6.35 -22.71 6.40
N PHE A 67 6.95 -21.93 5.50
CA PHE A 67 8.40 -21.75 5.45
C PHE A 67 8.95 -21.24 6.79
N ILE A 68 8.29 -20.23 7.38
CA ILE A 68 8.69 -19.64 8.67
C ILE A 68 8.51 -20.67 9.80
N CYS A 69 7.42 -21.45 9.79
CA CYS A 69 7.22 -22.53 10.76
C CYS A 69 8.32 -23.60 10.69
N GLU A 70 8.77 -23.98 9.49
CA GLU A 70 9.78 -25.03 9.30
C GLU A 70 11.22 -24.56 9.59
N LEU A 71 11.54 -23.30 9.29
CA LEU A 71 12.91 -22.78 9.36
C LEU A 71 13.16 -21.76 10.48
N GLY A 72 12.11 -21.26 11.13
CA GLY A 72 12.21 -20.26 12.20
C GLY A 72 12.67 -18.87 11.73
N ARG A 73 12.66 -18.61 10.41
CA ARG A 73 13.08 -17.33 9.82
C ARG A 73 12.36 -17.04 8.51
N TYR A 74 12.39 -15.77 8.09
CA TYR A 74 12.01 -15.37 6.74
C TYR A 74 13.04 -15.84 5.70
N PRO A 75 12.65 -15.96 4.42
CA PRO A 75 13.59 -16.07 3.30
C PRO A 75 14.62 -14.93 3.32
N GLY A 76 15.87 -15.26 2.98
CA GLY A 76 16.93 -14.28 2.80
C GLY A 76 16.72 -13.46 1.54
N SER A 77 17.05 -12.17 1.60
CA SER A 77 16.95 -11.25 0.46
C SER A 77 17.88 -11.70 -0.67
N GLY A 78 17.32 -11.89 -1.87
CA GLY A 78 18.05 -12.40 -3.03
C GLY A 78 18.53 -13.86 -2.93
N SER A 79 18.11 -14.61 -1.91
CA SER A 79 18.54 -16.00 -1.70
C SER A 79 17.80 -16.95 -2.64
N GLU A 80 18.50 -17.48 -3.65
CA GLU A 80 17.93 -18.47 -4.59
C GLU A 80 17.55 -19.78 -3.89
N GLU A 81 18.34 -20.20 -2.90
CA GLU A 81 18.07 -21.42 -2.13
C GLU A 81 16.75 -21.30 -1.37
N ASP A 82 16.54 -20.18 -0.67
CA ASP A 82 15.29 -19.94 0.07
C ASP A 82 14.11 -19.74 -0.87
N ALA A 83 14.30 -19.08 -2.01
CA ALA A 83 13.27 -18.91 -3.02
C ALA A 83 12.82 -20.27 -3.60
N GLN A 84 13.78 -21.14 -3.95
CA GLN A 84 13.48 -22.47 -4.46
C GLN A 84 12.76 -23.34 -3.42
N LYS A 85 13.10 -23.19 -2.13
CA LYS A 85 12.41 -23.86 -1.04
C LYS A 85 10.99 -23.33 -0.81
N LEU A 86 10.77 -22.01 -0.89
CA LEU A 86 9.41 -21.44 -0.81
C LEU A 86 8.56 -21.92 -2.00
N ILE A 87 9.13 -21.95 -3.21
CA ILE A 87 8.46 -22.47 -4.42
C ILE A 87 8.07 -23.93 -4.24
N SER A 88 8.96 -24.79 -3.72
CA SER A 88 8.65 -26.20 -3.51
C SER A 88 7.54 -26.41 -2.47
N ILE A 89 7.54 -25.62 -1.40
CA ILE A 89 6.45 -25.60 -0.41
C ILE A 89 5.13 -25.19 -1.08
N ALA A 90 5.12 -24.11 -1.86
CA ALA A 90 3.93 -23.62 -2.54
C ALA A 90 3.37 -24.65 -3.54
N ILE A 91 4.22 -25.27 -4.36
CA ILE A 91 3.81 -26.31 -5.33
C ILE A 91 3.18 -27.50 -4.60
N LYS A 92 3.83 -28.00 -3.53
CA LYS A 92 3.31 -29.11 -2.73
C LYS A 92 1.95 -28.77 -2.11
N MET A 93 1.80 -27.57 -1.55
CA MET A 93 0.52 -27.11 -1.00
C MET A 93 -0.56 -26.99 -2.07
N ASN A 94 -0.21 -26.55 -3.28
CA ASN A 94 -1.14 -26.45 -4.40
C ASN A 94 -1.61 -27.84 -4.90
N GLU A 95 -0.77 -28.87 -4.80
CA GLU A 95 -1.15 -30.25 -5.12
C GLU A 95 -2.12 -30.84 -4.09
N ASP A 96 -1.99 -30.46 -2.82
CA ASP A 96 -2.88 -30.91 -1.73
C ASP A 96 -4.27 -30.24 -1.79
N ILE A 97 -4.42 -29.13 -2.53
CA ILE A 97 -5.67 -28.40 -2.70
C ILE A 97 -6.59 -29.12 -3.69
N ARG A 98 -7.78 -29.52 -3.21
CA ARG A 98 -8.78 -30.22 -4.03
C ARG A 98 -9.62 -29.30 -4.92
N ASN A 99 -9.90 -28.08 -4.45
CA ASN A 99 -10.75 -27.10 -5.12
C ASN A 99 -9.98 -25.78 -5.26
N SER A 100 -10.11 -25.08 -6.40
CA SER A 100 -9.45 -23.78 -6.63
C SER A 100 -7.92 -23.84 -6.64
N ARG A 101 -7.37 -24.94 -7.17
CA ARG A 101 -5.93 -25.07 -7.44
C ARG A 101 -5.49 -23.98 -8.42
N VAL A 102 -4.33 -23.38 -8.18
CA VAL A 102 -3.70 -22.47 -9.13
C VAL A 102 -3.13 -23.28 -10.28
N GLU A 103 -3.69 -23.14 -11.48
CA GLU A 103 -3.30 -23.92 -12.66
C GLU A 103 -1.87 -23.60 -13.12
N ASP A 104 -1.55 -22.32 -13.26
CA ASP A 104 -0.23 -21.84 -13.65
C ASP A 104 0.51 -21.21 -12.45
N VAL A 105 1.39 -21.99 -11.83
CA VAL A 105 2.22 -21.51 -10.72
C VAL A 105 3.41 -20.75 -11.29
N ASN A 106 3.26 -19.43 -11.41
CA ASN A 106 4.33 -18.55 -11.87
C ASN A 106 5.49 -18.50 -10.85
N THR A 107 6.51 -19.33 -11.08
CA THR A 107 7.69 -19.45 -10.22
C THR A 107 8.52 -18.17 -10.15
N LYS A 108 8.50 -17.35 -11.22
CA LYS A 108 9.19 -16.05 -11.22
C LYS A 108 8.53 -15.08 -10.23
N LEU A 109 7.20 -15.06 -10.14
CA LEU A 109 6.49 -14.28 -9.13
C LEU A 109 6.85 -14.75 -7.71
N LEU A 110 6.81 -16.07 -7.47
CA LEU A 110 7.15 -16.64 -6.17
C LEU A 110 8.60 -16.38 -5.76
N ARG A 111 9.52 -16.37 -6.73
CA ARG A 111 10.93 -15.99 -6.51
C ARG A 111 11.04 -14.53 -6.05
N HIS A 112 10.40 -13.59 -6.76
CA HIS A 112 10.40 -12.18 -6.33
C HIS A 112 9.71 -11.97 -4.98
N PHE A 113 8.63 -12.69 -4.73
CA PHE A 113 7.95 -12.70 -3.44
C PHE A 113 8.88 -13.16 -2.31
N ALA A 114 9.60 -14.27 -2.50
CA ALA A 114 10.57 -14.76 -1.52
C ALA A 114 11.68 -13.74 -1.25
N PHE A 115 12.24 -13.10 -2.28
CA PHE A 115 13.29 -12.09 -2.12
C PHE A 115 12.84 -10.87 -1.30
N GLY A 116 11.57 -10.47 -1.45
CA GLY A 116 10.97 -9.34 -0.74
C GLY A 116 10.29 -9.70 0.58
N ALA A 117 10.23 -10.98 0.97
CA ALA A 117 9.35 -11.46 2.05
C ALA A 117 9.62 -10.81 3.43
N ARG A 118 10.86 -10.40 3.69
CA ARG A 118 11.26 -9.72 4.93
C ARG A 118 11.18 -8.19 4.84
N ALA A 119 11.09 -7.64 3.63
CA ALA A 119 11.25 -6.21 3.39
C ALA A 119 10.02 -5.42 3.85
N VAL A 120 10.28 -4.29 4.51
CA VAL A 120 9.26 -3.31 4.87
C VAL A 120 9.49 -2.06 4.04
N LEU A 121 8.63 -1.84 3.05
CA LEU A 121 8.68 -0.68 2.16
C LEU A 121 7.65 0.34 2.59
N ASN A 122 8.10 1.56 2.88
CA ASN A 122 7.22 2.60 3.38
C ASN A 122 6.05 2.96 2.44
N PRO A 123 6.19 3.02 1.10
CA PRO A 123 5.05 3.24 0.21
C PRO A 123 3.96 2.16 0.33
N ILE A 124 4.36 0.89 0.47
CA ILE A 124 3.44 -0.24 0.66
C ILE A 124 2.76 -0.15 2.02
N ALA A 125 3.53 0.16 3.07
CA ALA A 125 3.00 0.36 4.42
C ALA A 125 1.98 1.52 4.48
N ALA A 126 2.26 2.63 3.79
CA ALA A 126 1.34 3.76 3.71
C ALA A 126 0.04 3.39 2.97
N MET A 127 0.14 2.68 1.85
CA MET A 127 -1.01 2.23 1.08
C MET A 127 -1.90 1.28 1.89
N PHE A 128 -1.34 0.19 2.43
CA PHE A 128 -2.12 -0.75 3.24
C PHE A 128 -2.60 -0.14 4.54
N GLY A 129 -1.84 0.76 5.17
CA GLY A 129 -2.27 1.51 6.35
C GLY A 129 -3.51 2.34 6.08
N GLY A 130 -3.58 3.01 4.92
CA GLY A 130 -4.78 3.74 4.49
C GLY A 130 -5.98 2.83 4.23
N ILE A 131 -5.78 1.70 3.52
CA ILE A 131 -6.83 0.71 3.24
C ILE A 131 -7.37 0.14 4.55
N VAL A 132 -6.50 -0.38 5.42
CA VAL A 132 -6.89 -0.98 6.70
C VAL A 132 -7.55 0.06 7.62
N GLY A 133 -7.02 1.28 7.68
CA GLY A 133 -7.65 2.38 8.43
C GLY A 133 -9.08 2.64 7.97
N GLN A 134 -9.32 2.62 6.65
CA GLN A 134 -10.66 2.76 6.10
C GLN A 134 -11.55 1.54 6.42
N GLU A 135 -11.03 0.31 6.37
CA GLU A 135 -11.79 -0.89 6.74
C GLU A 135 -12.24 -0.87 8.21
N VAL A 136 -11.40 -0.36 9.13
CA VAL A 136 -11.80 -0.16 10.53
C VAL A 136 -12.98 0.80 10.63
N VAL A 137 -12.94 1.92 9.91
CA VAL A 137 -14.08 2.87 9.88
C VAL A 137 -15.34 2.22 9.33
N LYS A 138 -15.24 1.40 8.27
CA LYS A 138 -16.39 0.66 7.72
C LYS A 138 -16.98 -0.32 8.74
N ALA A 139 -16.13 -1.08 9.42
CA ALA A 139 -16.54 -2.06 10.42
C ALA A 139 -17.28 -1.40 11.61
N CYS A 140 -16.80 -0.25 12.10
CA CYS A 140 -17.41 0.43 13.24
C CYS A 140 -18.66 1.26 12.89
N SER A 141 -18.80 1.69 11.63
CA SER A 141 -19.88 2.60 11.22
C SER A 141 -21.00 1.92 10.43
N GLY A 142 -20.77 0.73 9.86
CA GLY A 142 -21.68 0.11 8.91
C GLY A 142 -21.82 0.91 7.60
N LYS A 143 -20.92 1.86 7.33
CA LYS A 143 -20.95 2.74 6.16
C LYS A 143 -19.92 2.27 5.13
N PHE A 144 -20.33 2.29 3.85
CA PHE A 144 -19.58 1.78 2.69
C PHE A 144 -19.48 0.25 2.63
N HIS A 145 -19.18 -0.27 1.44
CA HIS A 145 -18.96 -1.70 1.24
C HIS A 145 -17.54 -2.08 1.70
N PRO A 146 -17.38 -3.02 2.64
CA PRO A 146 -16.07 -3.49 3.10
C PRO A 146 -15.39 -4.36 2.04
N LEU A 147 -14.08 -4.55 2.22
CA LEU A 147 -13.37 -5.64 1.54
C LEU A 147 -14.01 -6.98 1.94
N PHE A 148 -14.19 -7.87 0.97
CA PHE A 148 -14.88 -9.15 1.17
C PHE A 148 -14.22 -10.26 0.32
N GLN A 149 -13.25 -11.01 0.82
CA GLN A 149 -12.54 -10.83 2.11
C GLN A 149 -11.04 -10.67 1.93
N PHE A 150 -10.47 -11.29 0.89
CA PHE A 150 -9.05 -11.17 0.58
C PHE A 150 -8.81 -10.09 -0.45
N PHE A 151 -7.79 -9.26 -0.19
CA PHE A 151 -7.27 -8.27 -1.10
C PHE A 151 -5.76 -8.45 -1.20
N TYR A 152 -5.30 -8.80 -2.39
CA TYR A 152 -3.88 -8.95 -2.70
C TYR A 152 -3.46 -7.83 -3.63
N PHE A 153 -2.25 -7.34 -3.44
CA PHE A 153 -1.65 -6.29 -4.26
C PHE A 153 -0.16 -6.56 -4.41
N ASP A 154 0.35 -6.33 -5.61
CA ASP A 154 1.78 -6.27 -5.91
C ASP A 154 2.08 -5.08 -6.81
N SER A 155 3.31 -4.59 -6.71
CA SER A 155 3.85 -3.53 -7.58
C SER A 155 5.21 -3.99 -8.09
N LEU A 156 5.26 -5.17 -8.73
CA LEU A 156 6.50 -5.72 -9.28
C LEU A 156 7.14 -4.81 -10.33
N GLU A 157 6.34 -3.99 -11.00
CA GLU A 157 6.78 -2.99 -11.98
C GLU A 157 7.67 -1.91 -11.34
N SER A 158 7.65 -1.78 -10.02
CA SER A 158 8.53 -0.87 -9.27
C SER A 158 9.92 -1.47 -9.03
N LEU A 159 10.14 -2.76 -9.29
CA LEU A 159 11.46 -3.35 -9.15
C LEU A 159 12.45 -2.75 -10.17
N PRO A 160 13.75 -2.69 -9.84
CA PRO A 160 14.75 -2.20 -10.78
C PRO A 160 14.77 -3.03 -12.06
N THR A 161 14.89 -2.36 -13.20
CA THR A 161 15.03 -3.02 -14.51
C THR A 161 16.43 -3.58 -14.75
N GLU A 162 17.43 -2.98 -14.10
CA GLU A 162 18.82 -3.46 -14.13
C GLU A 162 18.99 -4.65 -13.19
N PRO A 163 19.78 -5.67 -13.57
CA PRO A 163 20.10 -6.78 -12.67
C PRO A 163 20.75 -6.29 -11.38
N LEU A 164 20.33 -6.85 -10.26
CA LEU A 164 20.92 -6.57 -8.95
C LEU A 164 21.95 -7.65 -8.62
N GLU A 165 23.17 -7.23 -8.26
CA GLU A 165 24.19 -8.14 -7.77
C GLU A 165 23.93 -8.48 -6.29
N PRO A 166 24.39 -9.65 -5.80
CA PRO A 166 24.23 -10.00 -4.39
C PRO A 166 24.76 -8.94 -3.41
N ASP A 167 25.87 -8.26 -3.75
CA ASP A 167 26.40 -7.16 -2.94
C ASP A 167 25.46 -5.94 -2.91
N ASP A 168 24.72 -5.67 -4.00
CA ASP A 168 23.79 -4.54 -4.04
C ASP A 168 22.67 -4.71 -2.99
N LEU A 169 22.28 -5.95 -2.69
CA LEU A 169 21.23 -6.30 -1.73
C LEU A 169 21.75 -6.49 -0.29
N ALA A 170 23.07 -6.49 -0.09
CA ALA A 170 23.67 -6.73 1.20
C ALA A 170 23.32 -5.62 2.22
N PRO A 171 23.00 -5.97 3.48
CA PRO A 171 22.74 -4.98 4.53
C PRO A 171 23.91 -4.00 4.68
N ARG A 172 23.60 -2.71 4.82
CA ARG A 172 24.59 -1.64 5.00
C ARG A 172 24.61 -1.13 6.44
N ASN A 173 23.90 -1.80 7.35
CA ASN A 173 23.72 -1.41 8.74
C ASN A 173 23.18 0.02 8.85
N CYS A 174 22.14 0.30 8.06
CA CYS A 174 21.55 1.62 7.95
C CYS A 174 20.02 1.53 8.02
N ARG A 175 19.38 2.68 8.26
CA ARG A 175 17.92 2.77 8.34
C ARG A 175 17.18 2.38 7.05
N TYR A 176 17.88 2.22 5.93
CA TYR A 176 17.33 1.88 4.63
C TYR A 176 17.54 0.41 4.24
N ASP A 177 18.04 -0.45 5.14
CA ASP A 177 18.38 -1.85 4.81
C ASP A 177 17.18 -2.63 4.23
N SER A 178 15.96 -2.37 4.69
CA SER A 178 14.74 -2.98 4.10
C SER A 178 14.44 -2.50 2.67
N GLN A 179 14.79 -1.26 2.33
CA GLN A 179 14.63 -0.73 0.97
C GLN A 179 15.75 -1.27 0.07
N ILE A 180 16.99 -1.28 0.58
CA ILE A 180 18.17 -1.84 -0.11
C ILE A 180 17.98 -3.31 -0.43
N SER A 181 17.37 -4.09 0.46
CA SER A 181 17.13 -5.53 0.24
C SER A 181 16.16 -5.84 -0.91
N VAL A 182 15.45 -4.83 -1.45
CA VAL A 182 14.54 -4.96 -2.60
C VAL A 182 15.09 -4.25 -3.83
N PHE A 183 15.58 -3.02 -3.66
CA PHE A 183 15.96 -2.15 -4.77
C PHE A 183 17.46 -2.05 -5.01
N GLY A 184 18.28 -2.51 -4.07
CA GLY A 184 19.73 -2.41 -4.10
C GLY A 184 20.27 -1.06 -3.62
N SER A 185 21.53 -1.08 -3.17
CA SER A 185 22.26 0.07 -2.64
C SER A 185 22.49 1.16 -3.70
N LYS A 186 22.63 0.78 -4.98
CA LYS A 186 22.78 1.71 -6.10
C LYS A 186 21.54 2.58 -6.28
N LEU A 187 20.33 2.00 -6.27
CA LEU A 187 19.10 2.79 -6.36
C LEU A 187 18.89 3.62 -5.10
N GLN A 188 19.18 3.08 -3.92
CA GLN A 188 19.16 3.83 -2.67
C GLN A 188 20.01 5.10 -2.77
N LYS A 189 21.23 4.99 -3.31
CA LYS A 189 22.11 6.15 -3.52
C LYS A 189 21.52 7.17 -4.50
N LYS A 190 20.89 6.71 -5.59
CA LYS A 190 20.17 7.60 -6.53
C LYS A 190 19.03 8.37 -5.84
N LEU A 191 18.29 7.72 -4.93
CA LEU A 191 17.25 8.39 -4.14
C LEU A 191 17.85 9.43 -3.18
N GLU A 192 18.91 9.07 -2.47
CA GLU A 192 19.61 9.96 -1.55
C GLU A 192 20.11 11.25 -2.24
N ASP A 193 20.66 11.13 -3.45
CA ASP A 193 21.20 12.28 -4.18
C ASP A 193 20.14 13.00 -5.06
N ALA A 194 18.88 12.56 -5.03
CA ALA A 194 17.83 13.14 -5.85
C ALA A 194 17.54 14.59 -5.46
N LYS A 195 17.19 15.40 -6.48
CA LYS A 195 16.70 16.77 -6.32
C LYS A 195 15.22 16.82 -6.65
N VAL A 196 14.38 17.10 -5.66
CA VAL A 196 12.93 16.99 -5.74
C VAL A 196 12.27 18.32 -5.42
N PHE A 197 11.26 18.70 -6.20
CA PHE A 197 10.42 19.85 -5.93
C PHE A 197 9.00 19.38 -5.62
N VAL A 198 8.52 19.66 -4.41
CA VAL A 198 7.19 19.33 -3.92
C VAL A 198 6.32 20.59 -3.93
N VAL A 199 5.26 20.58 -4.73
CA VAL A 199 4.30 21.68 -4.83
C VAL A 199 3.09 21.35 -3.94
N GLY A 200 2.94 22.11 -2.86
CA GLY A 200 1.91 21.93 -1.85
C GLY A 200 2.34 21.03 -0.69
N SER A 201 2.00 21.46 0.52
CA SER A 201 2.25 20.79 1.81
C SER A 201 0.96 20.51 2.59
N GLY A 202 -0.17 20.42 1.87
CA GLY A 202 -1.47 19.97 2.39
C GLY A 202 -1.51 18.47 2.71
N ALA A 203 -2.68 17.82 2.62
CA ALA A 203 -2.85 16.42 3.06
C ALA A 203 -1.91 15.45 2.30
N LEU A 204 -1.91 15.52 0.97
CA LEU A 204 -1.00 14.73 0.13
C LEU A 204 0.46 15.14 0.34
N GLY A 205 0.73 16.44 0.46
CA GLY A 205 2.08 16.95 0.69
C GLY A 205 2.69 16.42 1.99
N CYS A 206 1.90 16.34 3.07
CA CYS A 206 2.31 15.72 4.33
C CYS A 206 2.67 14.24 4.16
N GLU A 207 1.84 13.46 3.46
CA GLU A 207 2.11 12.04 3.19
C GLU A 207 3.34 11.84 2.30
N PHE A 208 3.49 12.66 1.25
CA PHE A 208 4.67 12.63 0.39
C PHE A 208 5.94 12.99 1.15
N LEU A 209 5.95 14.06 1.95
CA LEU A 209 7.13 14.44 2.73
C LEU A 209 7.55 13.36 3.72
N LYS A 210 6.58 12.74 4.42
CA LYS A 210 6.86 11.57 5.26
C LYS A 210 7.46 10.42 4.45
N ASN A 211 6.88 10.12 3.29
CA ASN A 211 7.38 9.05 2.43
C ASN A 211 8.80 9.32 1.92
N LEU A 212 9.05 10.52 1.40
CA LEU A 212 10.36 10.95 0.91
C LEU A 212 11.41 10.91 2.02
N ALA A 213 11.07 11.39 3.22
CA ALA A 213 11.95 11.33 4.38
C ALA A 213 12.29 9.88 4.80
N LEU A 214 11.30 8.99 4.87
CA LEU A 214 11.50 7.59 5.26
C LEU A 214 12.26 6.78 4.20
N MET A 215 12.06 7.08 2.92
CA MET A 215 12.77 6.45 1.80
C MET A 215 14.19 6.99 1.60
N GLY A 216 14.57 8.02 2.34
CA GLY A 216 15.90 8.63 2.26
C GLY A 216 16.08 9.53 1.03
N VAL A 217 15.01 10.01 0.42
CA VAL A 217 15.10 10.90 -0.75
C VAL A 217 15.74 12.22 -0.34
N SER A 218 16.68 12.71 -1.14
CA SER A 218 17.40 13.98 -0.88
C SER A 218 18.15 14.00 0.47
N CYS A 219 18.58 12.83 0.97
CA CYS A 219 19.35 12.69 2.21
C CYS A 219 20.87 12.51 2.00
N GLY A 220 21.31 12.47 0.75
CA GLY A 220 22.72 12.40 0.35
C GLY A 220 23.31 13.78 0.13
N SER A 221 24.65 13.85 0.04
CA SER A 221 25.38 15.12 -0.06
C SER A 221 25.05 15.97 -1.30
N GLN A 222 24.47 15.36 -2.34
CA GLN A 222 24.02 16.04 -3.56
C GLN A 222 22.49 16.25 -3.61
N GLY A 223 21.78 15.72 -2.61
CA GLY A 223 20.34 15.76 -2.51
C GLY A 223 19.82 17.15 -2.16
N LYS A 224 18.65 17.50 -2.71
CA LYS A 224 17.92 18.72 -2.33
C LYS A 224 16.43 18.54 -2.54
N LEU A 225 15.64 18.67 -1.48
CA LEU A 225 14.19 18.74 -1.55
C LEU A 225 13.77 20.20 -1.35
N THR A 226 12.97 20.75 -2.26
CA THR A 226 12.33 22.06 -2.08
C THR A 226 10.83 21.84 -1.97
N VAL A 227 10.19 22.38 -0.93
CA VAL A 227 8.74 22.35 -0.78
C VAL A 227 8.20 23.77 -0.81
N THR A 228 7.11 24.01 -1.53
CA THR A 228 6.44 25.31 -1.53
C THR A 228 4.96 25.19 -1.26
N ASP A 229 4.42 26.10 -0.46
CA ASP A 229 2.99 26.23 -0.15
C ASP A 229 2.76 27.66 0.36
N ASP A 230 1.84 28.40 -0.24
CA ASP A 230 1.56 29.79 0.10
C ASP A 230 0.48 29.94 1.18
N ASP A 231 -0.02 28.82 1.72
CA ASP A 231 -1.09 28.79 2.72
C ASP A 231 -0.56 28.57 4.16
N VAL A 232 -1.39 28.94 5.13
CA VAL A 232 -1.13 28.80 6.57
C VAL A 232 -1.94 27.65 7.16
N ILE A 233 -1.51 27.15 8.32
CA ILE A 233 -2.17 26.03 8.98
C ILE A 233 -3.46 26.51 9.66
N GLU A 234 -4.57 25.84 9.34
CA GLU A 234 -5.86 26.04 10.00
C GLU A 234 -6.26 24.84 10.85
N LYS A 235 -7.14 25.05 11.84
CA LYS A 235 -7.71 23.95 12.66
C LYS A 235 -8.38 22.86 11.82
N SER A 236 -9.06 23.25 10.74
CA SER A 236 -9.72 22.33 9.79
C SER A 236 -8.75 21.37 9.09
N ASN A 237 -7.47 21.71 9.04
CA ASN A 237 -6.45 20.97 8.33
C ASN A 237 -5.93 19.76 9.12
N LEU A 238 -5.93 19.87 10.46
CA LEU A 238 -5.32 18.90 11.37
C LEU A 238 -5.96 17.50 11.31
N SER A 239 -7.18 17.39 10.78
CA SER A 239 -7.86 16.11 10.58
C SER A 239 -7.18 15.18 9.57
N ARG A 240 -6.30 15.72 8.71
CA ARG A 240 -5.69 15.01 7.56
C ARG A 240 -4.26 15.44 7.22
N GLN A 241 -3.74 16.46 7.89
CA GLN A 241 -2.38 16.98 7.70
C GLN A 241 -1.56 16.68 8.96
N PHE A 242 -1.22 15.41 9.15
CA PHE A 242 -0.67 14.88 10.40
C PHE A 242 0.74 15.37 10.75
N LEU A 243 1.42 16.12 9.87
CA LEU A 243 2.68 16.80 10.21
C LEU A 243 2.45 18.05 11.07
N PHE A 244 1.21 18.54 11.16
CA PHE A 244 0.85 19.74 11.90
C PHE A 244 0.23 19.41 13.26
N ARG A 245 0.31 20.35 14.19
CA ARG A 245 -0.26 20.28 15.54
C ARG A 245 -1.05 21.54 15.84
N ASP A 246 -1.87 21.51 16.90
CA ASP A 246 -2.69 22.67 17.29
C ASP A 246 -1.85 23.95 17.52
N TRP A 247 -0.65 23.80 18.09
CA TRP A 247 0.26 24.92 18.31
C TRP A 247 0.91 25.49 17.04
N ASN A 248 0.72 24.83 15.89
CA ASN A 248 1.19 25.34 14.59
C ASN A 248 0.15 26.18 13.84
N ILE A 249 -1.07 26.33 14.36
CA ILE A 249 -2.12 27.12 13.71
C ILE A 249 -1.63 28.56 13.44
N GLY A 250 -1.86 29.04 12.22
CA GLY A 250 -1.41 30.36 11.74
C GLY A 250 0.03 30.40 11.22
N GLN A 251 0.82 29.33 11.38
CA GLN A 251 2.16 29.23 10.80
C GLN A 251 2.10 28.75 9.35
N ALA A 252 3.11 29.07 8.56
CA ALA A 252 3.21 28.64 7.16
C ALA A 252 3.33 27.11 7.06
N LYS A 253 2.51 26.50 6.19
CA LYS A 253 2.45 25.04 6.04
C LYS A 253 3.80 24.45 5.61
N SER A 254 4.43 25.04 4.60
CA SER A 254 5.69 24.54 4.05
C SER A 254 6.81 24.52 5.09
N THR A 255 6.93 25.58 5.89
CA THR A 255 7.95 25.71 6.94
C THR A 255 7.77 24.65 8.03
N VAL A 256 6.54 24.49 8.55
CA VAL A 256 6.27 23.50 9.60
C VAL A 256 6.40 22.08 9.05
N ALA A 257 5.93 21.83 7.82
CA ALA A 257 6.02 20.51 7.19
C ALA A 257 7.47 20.11 6.97
N ALA A 258 8.34 21.06 6.57
CA ALA A 258 9.76 20.82 6.42
C ALA A 258 10.41 20.44 7.76
N ALA A 259 10.14 21.20 8.82
CA ALA A 259 10.68 20.89 10.15
C ALA A 259 10.23 19.51 10.67
N ALA A 260 8.95 19.17 10.45
CA ALA A 260 8.41 17.86 10.81
C ALA A 260 9.07 16.72 9.99
N ALA A 261 9.28 16.92 8.69
CA ALA A 261 9.96 15.94 7.83
C ALA A 261 11.44 15.75 8.22
N THR A 262 12.16 16.82 8.56
CA THR A 262 13.53 16.74 9.12
C THR A 262 13.56 16.00 10.45
N SER A 263 12.50 16.10 11.27
CA SER A 263 12.41 15.33 12.52
C SER A 263 12.25 13.83 12.26
N ILE A 264 11.58 13.43 11.17
CA ILE A 264 11.49 12.02 10.73
C ILE A 264 12.85 11.52 10.21
N ASN A 265 13.58 12.37 9.50
CA ASN A 265 14.92 12.06 9.01
C ASN A 265 15.87 13.26 9.09
N PRO A 266 16.78 13.29 10.09
CA PRO A 266 17.71 14.41 10.26
C PRO A 266 18.69 14.62 9.10
N LYS A 267 18.82 13.64 8.20
CA LYS A 267 19.65 13.76 6.99
C LYS A 267 18.93 14.46 5.83
N LEU A 268 17.63 14.72 5.94
CA LEU A 268 16.84 15.31 4.85
C LEU A 268 17.28 16.75 4.56
N HIS A 269 17.77 16.99 3.35
CA HIS A 269 18.12 18.33 2.88
C HIS A 269 16.90 19.02 2.28
N ILE A 270 16.08 19.66 3.13
CA ILE A 270 14.83 20.31 2.74
C ILE A 270 14.89 21.85 2.86
N GLU A 271 14.41 22.54 1.85
CA GLU A 271 14.18 23.99 1.82
C GLU A 271 12.68 24.27 1.69
N ALA A 272 12.15 25.17 2.53
CA ALA A 272 10.75 25.56 2.51
C ALA A 272 10.57 26.95 1.89
N LEU A 273 9.68 27.04 0.92
CA LEU A 273 9.26 28.25 0.24
C LEU A 273 7.77 28.52 0.51
N GLN A 274 7.36 29.78 0.38
CA GLN A 274 5.96 30.21 0.55
C GLN A 274 5.39 30.78 -0.75
N ASN A 275 5.99 30.40 -1.88
CA ASN A 275 5.62 30.93 -3.18
C ASN A 275 4.48 30.10 -3.76
N ARG A 276 3.45 30.78 -4.26
CA ARG A 276 2.46 30.15 -5.12
C ARG A 276 3.12 29.77 -6.45
N VAL A 277 2.92 28.53 -6.88
CA VAL A 277 3.35 28.07 -8.21
C VAL A 277 2.24 28.39 -9.20
N GLY A 278 2.53 29.25 -10.17
CA GLY A 278 1.57 29.71 -11.18
C GLY A 278 1.72 31.19 -11.48
#